data_AF-A0A7W0JJG4-F1
#
_entry.id   AF-A0A7W0JJG4-F1
#
_cell.length_a   1.000
_cell.length_b   1.000
_cell.length_c   1.000
_cell.angle_alpha   90.00
_cell.angle_beta   90.00
_cell.angle_gamma   90.00
#
_symmetry.space_group_name_H-M   'P 1'
#
loop_
_entity.id
_entity.type
_entity.pdbx_description
1 polymer ?
#
loop_
_entity_poly.entity_id
_entity_poly.type
_entity_poly.pdbx_seq_one_letter_code
_entity_poly.pdbx_strand_id
1 'polypeptide(L)'
;MTRKRLIPPLVTATALMLSTGAAAHELDHPAPPYQPAAPIGTGLNSGGPGATWKLVTTFPTGNPHTDLDFFTQGGETYASVGTLAAGPNGGGQTIVQLTDRGTVEPRYVSSHPSASCISRPDAALGLQHDVEATPKGGVLLNTAAATAAGGDAQLLVDATDQRGRCHDQGVAGAVDAPRGGLELVDITNVLRPKEIGLTSHIGESHTVNVDPKRPHIAYSVTSDSVNVGPAPEYKRQNEVPGSGDRYDLDGFEVVDMSSCMNFPALTSVDLRRMLCRPDVYRYRFP
;
A
#
# COMPACT_ATOMS: atom_id res chain seq x y z
N MET A 1 -25.18 38.17 -59.67
CA MET A 1 -25.41 36.84 -59.07
C MET A 1 -24.07 36.19 -58.77
N THR A 2 -23.61 36.29 -57.53
CA THR A 2 -22.29 35.79 -57.10
C THR A 2 -22.52 34.93 -55.86
N ARG A 3 -22.51 33.60 -56.05
CA ARG A 3 -22.66 32.62 -54.96
C ARG A 3 -21.37 32.57 -54.15
N LYS A 4 -21.36 33.11 -52.93
CA LYS A 4 -20.32 32.84 -51.93
C LYS A 4 -20.58 31.44 -51.36
N ARG A 5 -19.68 30.50 -51.62
CA ARG A 5 -19.65 29.18 -50.97
C ARG A 5 -19.05 29.36 -49.57
N LEU A 6 -19.86 29.12 -48.54
CA LEU A 6 -19.39 28.96 -47.16
C LEU A 6 -18.78 27.56 -47.03
N ILE A 7 -17.49 27.50 -46.72
CA ILE A 7 -16.80 26.27 -46.29
C ILE A 7 -16.89 26.25 -44.76
N PRO A 8 -17.45 25.21 -44.13
CA PRO A 8 -17.45 25.12 -42.67
C PRO A 8 -16.03 24.78 -42.19
N PRO A 9 -15.55 25.36 -41.08
CA PRO A 9 -14.29 24.93 -40.48
C PRO A 9 -14.47 23.52 -39.89
N LEU A 10 -13.69 22.58 -40.40
CA LEU A 10 -13.51 21.26 -39.82
C LEU A 10 -12.73 21.44 -38.50
N VAL A 11 -13.43 21.51 -37.37
CA VAL A 11 -12.80 21.48 -36.04
C VAL A 11 -12.48 20.02 -35.74
N THR A 12 -11.25 19.62 -36.03
CA THR A 12 -10.71 18.33 -35.59
C THR A 12 -10.47 18.43 -34.09
N ALA A 13 -11.42 17.93 -33.30
CA ALA A 13 -11.24 17.75 -31.87
C ALA A 13 -10.27 16.58 -31.63
N THR A 14 -8.98 16.87 -31.52
CA THR A 14 -7.98 15.89 -31.07
C THR A 14 -8.20 15.67 -29.57
N ALA A 15 -8.90 14.59 -29.22
CA ALA A 15 -8.96 14.12 -27.85
C ALA A 15 -7.57 13.59 -27.45
N LEU A 16 -6.74 14.45 -26.86
CA LEU A 16 -5.60 13.99 -26.05
C LEU A 16 -6.17 13.32 -24.80
N MET A 17 -6.37 12.00 -24.86
CA MET A 17 -6.42 11.19 -23.65
C MET A 17 -5.00 11.14 -23.09
N LEU A 18 -4.63 12.16 -22.32
CA LEU A 18 -3.44 12.12 -21.48
C LEU A 18 -3.71 11.10 -20.38
N SER A 19 -3.06 9.93 -20.50
CA SER A 19 -2.98 8.89 -19.49
C SER A 19 -2.17 9.40 -18.29
N THR A 20 -2.78 10.24 -17.45
CA THR A 20 -2.14 10.84 -16.26
C THR A 20 -1.86 9.83 -15.15
N GLY A 21 -2.40 8.60 -15.23
CA GLY A 21 -2.17 7.55 -14.24
C GLY A 21 -0.80 6.86 -14.30
N ALA A 22 -0.05 6.99 -15.41
CA ALA A 22 1.24 6.29 -15.55
C ALA A 22 2.40 6.98 -14.81
N ALA A 23 2.36 8.31 -14.63
CA ALA A 23 3.50 9.09 -14.13
C ALA A 23 3.75 8.96 -12.63
N ALA A 24 2.77 8.49 -11.84
CA ALA A 24 2.93 8.31 -10.40
C ALA A 24 3.73 7.03 -10.07
N HIS A 25 3.53 5.96 -10.84
CA HIS A 25 4.17 4.66 -10.64
C HIS A 25 5.65 4.59 -11.11
N GLU A 26 6.11 5.57 -11.90
CA GLU A 26 7.51 5.66 -12.34
C GLU A 26 8.47 6.17 -11.24
N LEU A 27 7.95 6.43 -10.05
CA LEU A 27 8.70 6.88 -8.87
C LEU A 27 9.20 5.72 -7.99
N ASP A 28 9.25 4.48 -8.50
CA ASP A 28 9.94 3.38 -7.82
C ASP A 28 11.36 3.82 -7.42
N HIS A 29 11.61 3.97 -6.12
CA HIS A 29 12.93 4.31 -5.64
C HIS A 29 13.78 3.04 -5.51
N PRO A 30 15.08 3.09 -5.87
CA PRO A 30 15.95 1.96 -5.62
C PRO A 30 16.02 1.73 -4.10
N ALA A 31 15.76 0.49 -3.70
CA ALA A 31 16.06 0.03 -2.36
C ALA A 31 17.52 0.38 -2.00
N PRO A 32 17.76 1.05 -0.86
CA PRO A 32 19.11 1.23 -0.35
C PRO A 32 19.77 -0.14 -0.14
N PRO A 33 21.10 -0.22 -0.28
CA PRO A 33 21.81 -1.45 0.05
C PRO A 33 21.64 -1.76 1.54
N TYR A 34 21.30 -3.01 1.84
CA TYR A 34 21.22 -3.50 3.22
C TYR A 34 22.59 -3.32 3.91
N GLN A 35 22.59 -2.62 5.06
CA GLN A 35 23.77 -2.46 5.90
C GLN A 35 23.54 -3.18 7.23
N PRO A 36 24.22 -4.31 7.49
CA PRO A 36 24.11 -5.01 8.76
C PRO A 36 24.68 -4.13 9.89
N ALA A 37 23.83 -3.73 10.83
CA ALA A 37 24.23 -3.24 12.14
C ALA A 37 24.59 -4.42 13.08
N ALA A 38 25.38 -4.15 14.11
CA ALA A 38 25.73 -5.14 15.13
C ALA A 38 24.47 -5.70 15.81
N PRO A 39 24.49 -6.97 16.29
CA PRO A 39 23.34 -7.58 16.94
C PRO A 39 22.83 -6.74 18.11
N ILE A 40 21.52 -6.50 18.15
CA ILE A 40 20.87 -5.82 19.28
C ILE A 40 20.69 -6.85 20.40
N GLY A 41 21.07 -6.49 21.63
CA GLY A 41 21.07 -7.41 22.77
C GLY A 41 19.66 -7.89 23.17
N THR A 42 19.57 -9.14 23.62
CA THR A 42 18.32 -9.83 24.01
C THR A 42 17.88 -9.52 25.45
N GLY A 43 18.21 -8.35 25.98
CA GLY A 43 18.05 -8.02 27.41
C GLY A 43 16.59 -7.95 27.89
N LEU A 44 15.63 -7.96 26.97
CA LEU A 44 14.19 -7.85 27.23
C LEU A 44 13.45 -8.90 26.39
N ASN A 45 13.31 -10.12 26.93
CA ASN A 45 12.45 -11.16 26.36
C ASN A 45 11.28 -11.41 27.31
N SER A 46 10.06 -11.48 26.77
CA SER A 46 8.86 -11.81 27.53
C SER A 46 8.04 -12.82 26.75
N GLY A 47 7.65 -13.94 27.37
CA GLY A 47 6.75 -14.94 26.78
C GLY A 47 5.83 -15.60 27.79
N GLY A 48 5.74 -15.04 29.00
CA GLY A 48 5.07 -15.66 30.13
C GLY A 48 5.90 -16.73 30.84
N PRO A 49 5.38 -17.30 31.94
CA PRO A 49 6.07 -18.31 32.73
C PRO A 49 6.43 -19.54 31.89
N GLY A 50 7.70 -19.94 31.91
CA GLY A 50 8.19 -21.15 31.24
C GLY A 50 8.54 -20.98 29.76
N ALA A 51 8.36 -19.80 29.17
CA ALA A 51 8.79 -19.55 27.79
C ALA A 51 10.32 -19.51 27.69
N THR A 52 10.88 -20.30 26.77
CA THR A 52 12.29 -20.24 26.40
C THR A 52 12.44 -19.43 25.11
N TRP A 53 13.39 -18.49 25.10
CA TRP A 53 13.63 -17.60 23.97
C TRP A 53 15.04 -17.80 23.43
N LYS A 54 15.15 -17.82 22.11
CA LYS A 54 16.42 -17.77 21.39
C LYS A 54 16.28 -16.71 20.30
N LEU A 55 17.08 -15.65 20.37
CA LEU A 55 17.25 -14.75 19.24
C LEU A 55 17.90 -15.52 18.09
N VAL A 56 17.21 -15.61 16.95
CA VAL A 56 17.73 -16.28 15.76
C VAL A 56 18.64 -15.33 14.98
N THR A 57 18.19 -14.10 14.74
CA THR A 57 18.92 -13.05 14.03
C THR A 57 18.28 -11.67 14.25
N THR A 58 18.94 -10.61 13.78
CA THR A 58 18.42 -9.23 13.78
C THR A 58 18.58 -8.65 12.38
N PHE A 59 17.51 -8.05 11.85
CA PHE A 59 17.52 -7.31 10.59
C PHE A 59 17.35 -5.82 10.85
N PRO A 60 18.43 -5.02 10.77
CA PRO A 60 18.33 -3.58 10.82
C PRO A 60 17.74 -3.07 9.50
N THR A 61 16.59 -2.41 9.60
CA THR A 61 15.89 -1.77 8.48
C THR A 61 16.20 -0.28 8.37
N GLY A 62 16.97 0.28 9.31
CA GLY A 62 17.36 1.69 9.37
C GLY A 62 16.28 2.64 9.91
N ASN A 63 15.02 2.19 9.94
CA ASN A 63 13.86 2.95 10.41
C ASN A 63 13.07 2.13 11.44
N PRO A 64 12.36 2.75 12.39
CA PRO A 64 11.45 2.01 13.27
C PRO A 64 10.36 1.26 12.47
N HIS A 65 9.96 0.09 12.95
CA HIS A 65 8.90 -0.72 12.34
C HIS A 65 7.52 -0.25 12.81
N THR A 66 6.52 -0.50 11.97
CA THR A 66 5.12 -0.07 12.19
C THR A 66 4.21 -1.27 12.27
N ASP A 67 4.09 -2.03 11.18
CA ASP A 67 3.41 -3.32 11.16
C ASP A 67 4.19 -4.39 10.36
N LEU A 68 3.68 -5.62 10.34
CA LEU A 68 4.18 -6.71 9.51
C LEU A 68 3.08 -7.72 9.18
N ASP A 69 3.23 -8.38 8.02
CA ASP A 69 2.40 -9.53 7.66
C ASP A 69 3.24 -10.67 7.09
N PHE A 70 2.73 -11.88 7.21
CA PHE A 70 3.38 -13.10 6.75
C PHE A 70 2.74 -13.62 5.48
N PHE A 71 3.55 -14.18 4.60
CA PHE A 71 3.06 -14.83 3.39
C PHE A 71 3.92 -16.00 2.94
N THR A 72 3.37 -16.85 2.07
CA THR A 72 4.15 -17.88 1.38
C THR A 72 4.47 -17.50 -0.05
N GLN A 73 5.67 -17.85 -0.50
CA GLN A 73 6.03 -17.86 -1.92
C GLN A 73 7.01 -19.00 -2.21
N GLY A 74 6.75 -19.79 -3.25
CA GLY A 74 7.64 -20.89 -3.64
C GLY A 74 7.82 -21.95 -2.55
N GLY A 75 6.85 -22.10 -1.65
CA GLY A 75 6.90 -23.00 -0.50
C GLY A 75 7.65 -22.47 0.73
N GLU A 76 8.21 -21.26 0.67
CA GLU A 76 8.89 -20.62 1.80
C GLU A 76 8.00 -19.57 2.46
N THR A 77 8.20 -19.35 3.76
CA THR A 77 7.52 -18.31 4.53
C THR A 77 8.35 -17.03 4.53
N TYR A 78 7.70 -15.91 4.28
CA TYR A 78 8.26 -14.57 4.29
C TYR A 78 7.49 -13.69 5.28
N ALA A 79 8.12 -12.60 5.69
CA ALA A 79 7.46 -11.46 6.31
C ALA A 79 7.70 -10.22 5.45
N SER A 80 6.65 -9.42 5.25
CA SER A 80 6.79 -8.01 4.88
C SER A 80 6.71 -7.18 6.16
N VAL A 81 7.63 -6.25 6.34
CA VAL A 81 7.70 -5.37 7.51
C VAL A 81 7.64 -3.93 7.07
N GLY A 82 6.59 -3.22 7.50
CA GLY A 82 6.41 -1.80 7.28
C GLY A 82 7.38 -0.98 8.12
N THR A 83 8.00 0.01 7.50
CA THR A 83 9.01 0.88 8.11
C THR A 83 8.58 2.34 8.04
N LEU A 84 8.75 3.10 9.14
CA LEU A 84 8.45 4.53 9.13
C LEU A 84 9.22 5.25 8.03
N ALA A 85 8.61 6.25 7.40
CA ALA A 85 9.17 6.87 6.21
C ALA A 85 10.24 7.95 6.38
N ALA A 86 10.84 8.03 7.56
CA ALA A 86 11.96 8.94 7.77
C ALA A 86 13.29 8.20 7.85
N GLY A 87 14.22 8.60 6.98
CA GLY A 87 15.59 8.11 7.01
C GLY A 87 16.15 7.83 5.62
N PRO A 88 17.41 7.38 5.53
CA PRO A 88 18.10 7.11 4.27
C PRO A 88 17.42 6.02 3.42
N ASN A 89 16.45 5.30 3.98
CA ASN A 89 15.75 4.19 3.34
C ASN A 89 14.35 4.51 2.85
N GLY A 90 13.81 5.70 3.18
CA GLY A 90 12.61 6.20 2.52
C GLY A 90 11.27 5.50 2.82
N GLY A 91 11.17 4.75 3.92
CA GLY A 91 9.93 4.10 4.36
C GLY A 91 9.45 2.97 3.47
N GLY A 92 8.30 2.37 3.78
CA GLY A 92 7.70 1.30 2.97
C GLY A 92 8.00 -0.09 3.50
N GLN A 93 8.13 -1.06 2.59
CA GLN A 93 8.13 -2.48 2.93
C GLN A 93 9.51 -3.12 2.86
N THR A 94 9.90 -3.86 3.90
CA THR A 94 11.08 -4.74 3.87
C THR A 94 10.66 -6.20 3.87
N ILE A 95 11.12 -6.97 2.88
CA ILE A 95 10.81 -8.39 2.73
C ILE A 95 11.95 -9.22 3.31
N VAL A 96 11.61 -10.11 4.23
CA VAL A 96 12.50 -11.06 4.89
C VAL A 96 11.98 -12.46 4.65
N GLN A 97 12.84 -13.37 4.21
CA GLN A 97 12.54 -14.79 4.18
C GLN A 97 12.77 -15.35 5.59
N LEU A 98 11.83 -16.12 6.11
CA LEU A 98 11.90 -16.69 7.46
C LEU A 98 12.31 -18.16 7.46
N THR A 99 12.00 -18.88 6.37
CA THR A 99 12.32 -20.30 6.22
C THR A 99 13.15 -20.58 4.98
N ASP A 100 13.97 -21.62 5.02
CA ASP A 100 14.59 -22.25 3.84
C ASP A 100 14.37 -23.77 3.97
N ARG A 101 13.61 -24.35 3.03
CA ARG A 101 13.25 -25.77 2.95
C ARG A 101 12.69 -26.31 4.27
N GLY A 102 11.79 -25.54 4.90
CA GLY A 102 11.13 -25.90 6.15
C GLY A 102 11.98 -25.70 7.42
N THR A 103 13.20 -25.16 7.29
CA THR A 103 14.03 -24.79 8.44
C THR A 103 13.91 -23.29 8.72
N VAL A 104 13.87 -22.87 9.99
CA VAL A 104 13.91 -21.45 10.38
C VAL A 104 15.32 -20.90 10.15
N GLU A 105 15.53 -20.27 9.01
CA GLU A 105 16.81 -19.67 8.58
C GLU A 105 16.56 -18.30 7.95
N PRO A 106 16.33 -17.26 8.78
CA PRO A 106 15.87 -16.00 8.24
C PRO A 106 16.96 -15.26 7.46
N ARG A 107 16.58 -14.61 6.36
CA ARG A 107 17.47 -13.73 5.56
C ARG A 107 16.73 -12.53 4.98
N TYR A 108 17.42 -11.40 4.88
CA TYR A 108 16.95 -10.25 4.10
C TYR A 108 16.82 -10.65 2.62
N VAL A 109 15.76 -10.18 1.96
CA VAL A 109 15.47 -10.47 0.55
C VAL A 109 15.52 -9.20 -0.27
N SER A 110 14.67 -8.23 0.06
CA SER A 110 14.52 -6.98 -0.69
C SER A 110 13.78 -5.93 0.15
N SER A 111 13.66 -4.73 -0.40
CA SER A 111 12.77 -3.70 0.12
C SER A 111 12.09 -2.95 -1.02
N HIS A 112 10.97 -2.32 -0.71
CA HIS A 112 10.19 -1.45 -1.58
C HIS A 112 9.96 -0.10 -0.89
N PRO A 113 10.77 0.91 -1.22
CA PRO A 113 10.63 2.23 -0.63
C PRO A 113 9.50 3.04 -1.26
N SER A 114 8.52 3.48 -0.46
CA SER A 114 7.30 4.16 -0.94
C SER A 114 7.22 5.65 -0.60
N ALA A 115 8.14 6.17 0.22
CA ALA A 115 8.03 7.51 0.81
C ALA A 115 9.34 8.31 0.80
N SER A 116 10.19 8.10 -0.21
CA SER A 116 11.47 8.80 -0.42
C SER A 116 11.33 10.22 -1.03
N CYS A 117 10.34 11.00 -0.63
CA CYS A 117 9.86 12.12 -1.46
C CYS A 117 10.60 13.41 -1.14
N ILE A 118 10.99 14.12 -2.20
CA ILE A 118 11.85 15.31 -2.11
C ILE A 118 11.13 16.50 -1.43
N SER A 119 9.80 16.56 -1.48
CA SER A 119 9.03 17.79 -1.20
C SER A 119 8.58 17.98 0.24
N ARG A 120 8.36 16.91 1.03
CA ARG A 120 7.81 16.97 2.40
C ARG A 120 8.32 15.86 3.32
N PRO A 121 9.61 15.88 3.70
CA PRO A 121 10.21 14.85 4.57
C PRO A 121 9.63 14.84 6.00
N ASP A 122 9.01 15.93 6.44
CA ASP A 122 8.32 16.05 7.72
C ASP A 122 7.01 15.25 7.78
N ALA A 123 6.27 15.19 6.67
CA ALA A 123 5.05 14.39 6.57
C ALA A 123 5.36 12.87 6.54
N ALA A 124 6.55 12.49 6.05
CA ALA A 124 6.99 11.10 5.97
C ALA A 124 7.20 10.46 7.36
N LEU A 125 7.53 11.24 8.39
CA LEU A 125 7.68 10.73 9.76
C LEU A 125 6.39 10.15 10.33
N GLY A 126 5.24 10.58 9.81
CA GLY A 126 3.92 10.10 10.23
C GLY A 126 3.41 8.89 9.46
N LEU A 127 4.08 8.44 8.39
CA LEU A 127 3.65 7.29 7.58
C LEU A 127 3.95 6.00 8.34
N GLN A 128 2.96 5.50 9.08
CA GLN A 128 2.91 4.11 9.48
C GLN A 128 2.49 3.28 8.26
N HIS A 129 3.18 2.17 8.05
CA HIS A 129 2.94 1.26 6.93
C HIS A 129 2.30 0.00 7.48
N ASP A 130 0.98 -0.09 7.40
CA ASP A 130 0.26 -1.34 7.63
C ASP A 130 0.22 -2.13 6.32
N VAL A 131 0.59 -3.41 6.38
CA VAL A 131 0.76 -4.23 5.19
C VAL A 131 -0.05 -5.49 5.30
N GLU A 132 -0.70 -5.85 4.19
CA GLU A 132 -1.38 -7.12 4.06
C GLU A 132 -0.93 -7.81 2.77
N ALA A 133 -0.41 -9.03 2.90
CA ALA A 133 -0.02 -9.84 1.76
C ALA A 133 -1.20 -10.67 1.24
N THR A 134 -1.32 -10.79 -0.09
CA THR A 134 -2.41 -11.54 -0.70
C THR A 134 -2.06 -12.28 -2.00
N PRO A 135 -2.53 -13.53 -2.18
CA PRO A 135 -3.12 -14.38 -1.14
C PRO A 135 -2.12 -14.62 0.01
N LYS A 136 -2.60 -14.74 1.26
CA LYS A 136 -1.72 -15.02 2.41
C LYS A 136 -0.98 -16.36 2.27
N GLY A 137 -1.58 -17.28 1.52
CA GLY A 137 -1.02 -18.60 1.29
C GLY A 137 -1.12 -19.51 2.52
N GLY A 138 -0.17 -20.44 2.65
CA GLY A 138 -0.19 -21.47 3.70
C GLY A 138 0.27 -21.01 5.09
N VAL A 139 0.33 -19.70 5.33
CA VAL A 139 0.83 -19.14 6.60
C VAL A 139 -0.14 -19.34 7.77
N LEU A 140 0.39 -19.17 8.98
CA LEU A 140 -0.39 -19.16 10.20
C LEU A 140 -1.32 -17.95 10.21
N LEU A 141 -2.61 -18.21 10.08
CA LEU A 141 -3.65 -17.23 10.33
C LEU A 141 -3.92 -17.14 11.84
N ASN A 142 -4.34 -15.97 12.30
CA ASN A 142 -4.78 -15.73 13.68
C ASN A 142 -5.92 -16.67 14.13
N THR A 143 -6.67 -17.23 13.18
CA THR A 143 -7.69 -18.26 13.40
C THR A 143 -7.70 -19.28 12.27
N ALA A 144 -8.22 -20.48 12.53
CA ALA A 144 -8.38 -21.49 11.50
C ALA A 144 -9.43 -21.03 10.46
N ALA A 145 -8.99 -20.76 9.23
CA ALA A 145 -9.86 -20.37 8.13
C ALA A 145 -9.79 -21.41 6.99
N ALA A 146 -10.60 -22.47 7.10
CA ALA A 146 -10.62 -23.57 6.12
C ALA A 146 -11.01 -23.16 4.69
N THR A 147 -11.56 -21.95 4.51
CA THR A 147 -11.94 -21.40 3.21
C THR A 147 -10.97 -20.33 2.70
N ALA A 148 -9.85 -20.12 3.40
CA ALA A 148 -8.82 -19.21 2.94
C ALA A 148 -8.24 -19.70 1.60
N ALA A 149 -8.10 -18.78 0.66
CA ALA A 149 -7.43 -19.01 -0.60
C ALA A 149 -5.95 -19.29 -0.31
N GLY A 150 -5.51 -20.48 -0.70
CA GLY A 150 -4.09 -20.83 -0.72
C GLY A 150 -3.37 -20.26 -1.93
N GLY A 151 -2.11 -20.65 -2.09
CA GLY A 151 -1.24 -20.22 -3.18
C GLY A 151 -0.21 -19.19 -2.75
N ASP A 152 0.70 -18.87 -3.65
CA ASP A 152 1.75 -17.89 -3.40
C ASP A 152 1.17 -16.47 -3.42
N ALA A 153 1.66 -15.63 -2.50
CA ALA A 153 1.33 -14.22 -2.48
C ALA A 153 1.79 -13.54 -3.78
N GLN A 154 0.93 -12.67 -4.29
CA GLN A 154 1.14 -11.91 -5.51
C GLN A 154 1.27 -10.42 -5.23
N LEU A 155 0.54 -9.90 -4.25
CA LEU A 155 0.55 -8.49 -3.87
C LEU A 155 0.88 -8.32 -2.38
N LEU A 156 1.57 -7.23 -2.07
CA LEU A 156 1.47 -6.56 -0.77
C LEU A 156 0.55 -5.35 -0.97
N VAL A 157 -0.41 -5.20 -0.07
CA VAL A 157 -1.28 -4.04 0.01
C VAL A 157 -0.77 -3.19 1.16
N ASP A 158 -0.15 -2.07 0.82
CA ASP A 158 0.50 -1.18 1.79
C ASP A 158 -0.40 0.04 2.02
N ALA A 159 -0.90 0.13 3.24
CA ALA A 159 -1.75 1.20 3.75
C ALA A 159 -0.89 2.20 4.52
N THR A 160 -1.07 3.48 4.21
CA THR A 160 -0.42 4.54 4.96
C THR A 160 -1.41 5.50 5.59
N ASP A 161 -1.16 5.80 6.86
CA ASP A 161 -1.96 6.69 7.68
C ASP A 161 -1.52 8.15 7.61
N GLN A 162 -0.73 8.55 6.62
CA GLN A 162 -0.38 9.95 6.46
C GLN A 162 -0.25 10.32 4.99
N ARG A 163 -0.25 11.62 4.72
CA ARG A 163 0.08 12.16 3.41
C ARG A 163 1.59 12.18 3.23
N GLY A 164 2.00 12.19 1.97
CA GLY A 164 3.38 12.56 1.62
C GLY A 164 4.18 11.42 1.03
N ARG A 165 3.54 10.30 0.67
CA ARG A 165 4.15 9.33 -0.24
C ARG A 165 4.41 9.97 -1.60
N CYS A 166 5.29 9.35 -2.38
CA CYS A 166 5.84 10.04 -3.55
C CYS A 166 4.82 10.09 -4.67
N HIS A 167 3.94 9.09 -4.68
CA HIS A 167 2.82 8.98 -5.60
C HIS A 167 1.52 9.61 -5.05
N ASP A 168 1.40 9.95 -3.75
CA ASP A 168 0.32 10.84 -3.23
C ASP A 168 0.39 12.24 -3.86
N GLN A 169 1.54 12.54 -4.45
CA GLN A 169 1.91 13.85 -4.94
C GLN A 169 1.88 13.89 -6.47
N GLY A 170 0.76 13.48 -7.07
CA GLY A 170 0.44 13.70 -8.49
C GLY A 170 1.11 14.96 -9.04
N VAL A 171 1.89 14.79 -10.11
CA VAL A 171 2.77 15.82 -10.69
C VAL A 171 3.78 16.41 -9.68
N ALA A 172 4.51 15.55 -8.97
CA ALA A 172 5.60 15.93 -8.05
C ALA A 172 5.20 16.95 -6.96
N GLY A 173 3.96 16.87 -6.46
CA GLY A 173 3.47 17.70 -5.35
C GLY A 173 2.60 18.86 -5.78
N ALA A 174 1.97 18.76 -6.96
CA ALA A 174 0.96 19.73 -7.35
C ALA A 174 -0.22 19.69 -6.36
N VAL A 175 -0.69 20.87 -5.99
CA VAL A 175 -1.87 21.08 -5.15
C VAL A 175 -3.03 20.28 -5.75
N ASP A 176 -3.76 19.55 -4.90
CA ASP A 176 -4.92 18.68 -5.23
C ASP A 176 -4.62 17.27 -5.76
N ALA A 177 -3.39 16.76 -5.61
CA ALA A 177 -3.11 15.35 -5.81
C ALA A 177 -3.88 14.45 -4.80
N PRO A 178 -4.22 13.21 -5.18
CA PRO A 178 -4.99 12.32 -4.32
C PRO A 178 -4.27 12.02 -3.00
N ARG A 179 -5.01 11.97 -1.89
CA ARG A 179 -4.47 11.93 -0.53
C ARG A 179 -4.47 10.50 -0.03
N GLY A 180 -3.32 9.94 0.33
CA GLY A 180 -3.23 8.63 0.98
C GLY A 180 -3.92 7.50 0.18
N GLY A 181 -4.23 6.40 0.87
CA GLY A 181 -4.84 5.20 0.30
C GLY A 181 -3.90 4.00 0.26
N LEU A 182 -4.10 3.08 -0.68
CA LEU A 182 -3.35 1.82 -0.74
C LEU A 182 -2.40 1.78 -1.94
N GLU A 183 -1.16 1.40 -1.68
CA GLU A 183 -0.21 0.95 -2.71
C GLU A 183 -0.38 -0.55 -2.95
N LEU A 184 -0.39 -0.93 -4.22
CA LEU A 184 -0.46 -2.32 -4.65
C LEU A 184 0.90 -2.73 -5.19
N VAL A 185 1.67 -3.43 -4.36
CA VAL A 185 3.05 -3.84 -4.66
C VAL A 185 3.06 -5.28 -5.14
N ASP A 186 3.38 -5.49 -6.41
CA ASP A 186 3.61 -6.79 -7.00
C ASP A 186 4.86 -7.44 -6.43
N ILE A 187 4.64 -8.57 -5.75
CA ILE A 187 5.68 -9.41 -5.15
C ILE A 187 5.76 -10.79 -5.79
N THR A 188 5.17 -11.00 -6.97
CA THR A 188 5.35 -12.27 -7.72
C THR A 188 6.83 -12.60 -7.98
N ASN A 189 7.71 -11.60 -7.89
CA ASN A 189 9.14 -11.77 -7.68
C ASN A 189 9.58 -10.99 -6.41
N VAL A 190 9.70 -11.67 -5.27
CA VAL A 190 10.12 -11.05 -4.00
C VAL A 190 11.50 -10.40 -4.04
N LEU A 191 12.37 -10.73 -5.00
CA LEU A 191 13.68 -10.09 -5.13
C LEU A 191 13.58 -8.68 -5.73
N ARG A 192 12.46 -8.35 -6.38
CA ARG A 192 12.23 -7.11 -7.09
C ARG A 192 10.77 -6.68 -6.96
N PRO A 193 10.31 -6.33 -5.74
CA PRO A 193 8.96 -5.82 -5.54
C PRO A 193 8.73 -4.55 -6.37
N LYS A 194 7.52 -4.41 -6.92
CA LYS A 194 7.17 -3.30 -7.83
C LYS A 194 5.79 -2.76 -7.57
N GLU A 195 5.66 -1.45 -7.39
CA GLU A 195 4.35 -0.81 -7.34
C GLU A 195 3.68 -0.93 -8.71
N ILE A 196 2.48 -1.51 -8.76
CA ILE A 196 1.69 -1.67 -9.99
C ILE A 196 0.33 -0.97 -9.94
N GLY A 197 -0.05 -0.41 -8.78
CA GLY A 197 -1.31 0.29 -8.62
C GLY A 197 -1.31 1.14 -7.37
N LEU A 198 -2.13 2.18 -7.41
CA LEU A 198 -2.37 3.09 -6.30
C LEU A 198 -3.87 3.37 -6.28
N THR A 199 -4.46 3.26 -5.10
CA THR A 199 -5.80 3.77 -4.84
C THR A 199 -5.69 4.97 -3.94
N SER A 200 -6.60 5.93 -4.14
CA SER A 200 -6.63 7.14 -3.35
C SER A 200 -7.94 7.23 -2.61
N HIS A 201 -7.83 7.40 -1.30
CA HIS A 201 -8.91 7.25 -0.35
C HIS A 201 -9.28 8.63 0.18
N ILE A 202 -10.44 8.76 0.83
CA ILE A 202 -10.67 9.96 1.66
C ILE A 202 -10.22 9.62 3.07
N GLY A 203 -9.30 10.41 3.61
CA GLY A 203 -8.79 10.22 4.95
C GLY A 203 -7.42 9.57 4.96
N GLU A 204 -7.03 9.08 6.13
CA GLU A 204 -5.83 8.27 6.33
C GLU A 204 -6.18 6.79 6.07
N SER A 205 -5.24 5.91 5.71
CA SER A 205 -5.52 4.46 5.64
C SER A 205 -4.76 3.78 6.76
N HIS A 206 -5.30 3.77 7.99
CA HIS A 206 -4.59 3.23 9.15
C HIS A 206 -4.38 1.74 9.09
N THR A 207 -5.39 1.00 8.63
CA THR A 207 -5.25 -0.45 8.51
C THR A 207 -5.81 -1.00 7.23
N VAL A 208 -5.26 -2.13 6.81
CA VAL A 208 -5.77 -2.90 5.69
C VAL A 208 -5.83 -4.39 6.02
N ASN A 209 -6.95 -5.02 5.66
CA ASN A 209 -7.10 -6.46 5.80
C ASN A 209 -7.65 -7.05 4.50
N VAL A 210 -7.14 -8.19 4.07
CA VAL A 210 -7.62 -8.87 2.86
C VAL A 210 -8.57 -9.99 3.26
N ASP A 211 -9.68 -10.11 2.53
CA ASP A 211 -10.60 -11.24 2.67
C ASP A 211 -9.83 -12.55 2.38
N PRO A 212 -9.62 -13.43 3.37
CA PRO A 212 -8.84 -14.64 3.17
C PRO A 212 -9.50 -15.55 2.14
N LYS A 213 -10.83 -15.53 1.99
CA LYS A 213 -11.55 -16.34 0.99
C LYS A 213 -11.53 -15.70 -0.39
N ARG A 214 -11.43 -14.37 -0.47
CA ARG A 214 -11.44 -13.60 -1.71
C ARG A 214 -10.18 -12.73 -1.75
N PRO A 215 -9.02 -13.27 -2.14
CA PRO A 215 -7.73 -12.59 -2.01
C PRO A 215 -7.62 -11.27 -2.81
N HIS A 216 -8.56 -11.00 -3.71
CA HIS A 216 -8.66 -9.75 -4.45
C HIS A 216 -9.46 -8.67 -3.70
N ILE A 217 -10.05 -8.95 -2.55
CA ILE A 217 -10.87 -7.98 -1.79
C ILE A 217 -10.08 -7.52 -0.56
N ALA A 218 -9.76 -6.24 -0.50
CA ALA A 218 -9.17 -5.59 0.66
C ALA A 218 -10.19 -4.67 1.35
N TYR A 219 -10.11 -4.57 2.67
CA TYR A 219 -10.85 -3.63 3.50
C TYR A 219 -9.83 -2.62 4.02
N SER A 220 -9.96 -1.35 3.63
CA SER A 220 -9.19 -0.24 4.17
C SER A 220 -10.02 0.49 5.21
N VAL A 221 -9.42 0.71 6.38
CA VAL A 221 -10.07 1.37 7.51
C VAL A 221 -9.26 2.60 7.88
N THR A 222 -9.94 3.74 7.88
CA THR A 222 -9.30 5.04 8.03
C THR A 222 -9.23 5.54 9.45
N SER A 223 -9.86 4.85 10.43
CA SER A 223 -10.09 5.24 11.85
C SER A 223 -10.36 6.73 12.13
N ASP A 224 -10.70 7.52 11.12
CA ASP A 224 -11.00 8.93 11.26
C ASP A 224 -12.31 9.11 12.04
N SER A 225 -12.44 10.26 12.68
CA SER A 225 -13.68 10.65 13.35
C SER A 225 -14.32 11.82 12.65
N VAL A 226 -15.54 11.63 12.14
CA VAL A 226 -16.33 12.73 11.57
C VAL A 226 -17.26 13.30 12.63
N ASN A 227 -17.06 14.56 12.99
CA ASN A 227 -17.96 15.24 13.92
C ASN A 227 -19.33 15.51 13.29
N VAL A 228 -20.36 15.56 14.12
CA VAL A 228 -21.72 15.96 13.72
C VAL A 228 -22.03 17.33 14.32
N GLY A 229 -22.44 18.28 13.47
CA GLY A 229 -22.84 19.62 13.88
C GLY A 229 -24.08 19.62 14.80
N PRO A 230 -24.34 20.74 15.50
CA PRO A 230 -25.46 20.83 16.42
C PRO A 230 -26.82 20.72 15.70
N ALA A 231 -27.86 20.49 16.49
CA ALA A 231 -29.25 20.57 16.04
C ALA A 231 -29.60 22.00 15.55
N PRO A 232 -30.54 22.15 14.60
CA PRO A 232 -31.36 21.11 13.99
C PRO A 232 -30.75 20.43 12.76
N GLU A 233 -29.65 20.93 12.20
CA GLU A 233 -29.14 20.44 10.91
C GLU A 233 -28.44 19.08 11.01
N TYR A 234 -27.85 18.75 12.17
CA TYR A 234 -27.11 17.48 12.42
C TYR A 234 -26.19 17.10 11.25
N LYS A 235 -25.54 18.09 10.65
CA LYS A 235 -24.74 17.89 9.44
C LYS A 235 -23.37 17.33 9.80
N ARG A 236 -22.94 16.29 9.10
CA ARG A 236 -21.59 15.73 9.23
C ARG A 236 -20.55 16.72 8.73
N GLN A 237 -19.49 16.90 9.50
CA GLN A 237 -18.48 17.91 9.21
C GLN A 237 -17.71 17.63 7.92
N ASN A 238 -17.56 16.36 7.52
CA ASN A 238 -16.95 16.00 6.23
C ASN A 238 -17.78 16.45 5.01
N GLU A 239 -19.07 16.75 5.19
CA GLU A 239 -19.97 17.28 4.16
C GLU A 239 -20.06 18.81 4.14
N VAL A 240 -19.39 19.48 5.09
CA VAL A 240 -19.35 20.94 5.19
C VAL A 240 -18.13 21.47 4.43
N PRO A 241 -18.31 22.30 3.39
CA PRO A 241 -17.19 22.92 2.69
C PRO A 241 -16.29 23.71 3.66
N GLY A 242 -14.98 23.45 3.61
CA GLY A 242 -13.99 24.13 4.46
C GLY A 242 -13.84 23.58 5.88
N SER A 243 -14.56 22.52 6.24
CA SER A 243 -14.37 21.85 7.52
C SER A 243 -12.98 21.19 7.64
N GLY A 244 -12.47 21.06 8.87
CA GLY A 244 -11.27 20.30 9.17
C GLY A 244 -11.44 18.82 8.79
N ASP A 245 -12.59 18.25 9.15
CA ASP A 245 -12.98 16.86 8.89
C ASP A 245 -13.31 16.60 7.41
N ARG A 246 -13.06 17.54 6.49
CA ARG A 246 -13.50 17.46 5.08
C ARG A 246 -13.05 16.17 4.38
N TYR A 247 -11.94 15.59 4.83
CA TYR A 247 -11.36 14.40 4.22
C TYR A 247 -11.57 13.15 5.06
N ASP A 248 -12.20 13.26 6.23
CA ASP A 248 -12.35 12.16 7.17
C ASP A 248 -13.47 11.22 6.71
N LEU A 249 -13.24 9.91 6.85
CA LEU A 249 -14.23 8.88 6.59
C LEU A 249 -14.82 8.32 7.89
N ASP A 250 -16.14 8.39 8.02
CA ASP A 250 -16.93 7.73 9.06
C ASP A 250 -17.38 6.34 8.62
N GLY A 251 -16.42 5.47 8.33
CA GLY A 251 -16.69 4.24 7.60
C GLY A 251 -15.45 3.44 7.25
N PHE A 252 -15.56 2.67 6.17
CA PHE A 252 -14.47 1.90 5.59
C PHE A 252 -14.64 1.80 4.07
N GLU A 253 -13.56 1.46 3.39
CA GLU A 253 -13.54 1.27 1.94
C GLU A 253 -13.22 -0.18 1.63
N VAL A 254 -13.90 -0.74 0.63
CA VAL A 254 -13.62 -2.07 0.07
C VAL A 254 -12.96 -1.86 -1.27
N VAL A 255 -11.78 -2.44 -1.46
CA VAL A 255 -11.01 -2.36 -2.68
C VAL A 255 -11.02 -3.71 -3.38
N ASP A 256 -11.57 -3.75 -4.59
CA ASP A 256 -11.51 -4.91 -5.49
C ASP A 256 -10.28 -4.78 -6.39
N MET A 257 -9.28 -5.62 -6.12
CA MET A 257 -7.99 -5.70 -6.78
C MET A 257 -7.95 -6.79 -7.86
N SER A 258 -9.10 -7.31 -8.30
CA SER A 258 -9.15 -8.44 -9.25
C SER A 258 -8.42 -8.15 -10.57
N SER A 259 -8.39 -6.89 -11.01
CA SER A 259 -7.66 -6.43 -12.19
C SER A 259 -6.14 -6.34 -12.00
N CYS A 260 -5.65 -6.43 -10.76
CA CYS A 260 -4.24 -6.28 -10.36
C CYS A 260 -3.57 -7.61 -10.00
N MET A 261 -4.29 -8.73 -10.12
CA MET A 261 -3.81 -10.06 -9.76
C MET A 261 -3.84 -11.00 -10.97
N ASN A 262 -3.13 -12.11 -10.85
CA ASN A 262 -3.12 -13.22 -11.81
C ASN A 262 -2.68 -12.81 -13.23
N PHE A 263 -1.79 -11.83 -13.33
CA PHE A 263 -1.17 -11.49 -14.61
C PHE A 263 -0.45 -12.71 -15.20
N PRO A 264 -0.53 -12.93 -16.52
CA PRO A 264 0.27 -13.96 -17.18
C PRO A 264 1.76 -13.82 -16.83
N ALA A 265 2.45 -14.96 -16.75
CA ALA A 265 3.89 -14.95 -16.58
C ALA A 265 4.55 -14.07 -17.66
N LEU A 266 5.61 -13.35 -17.27
CA LEU A 266 6.34 -12.41 -18.15
C LEU A 266 5.57 -11.14 -18.56
N THR A 267 4.35 -10.91 -18.06
CA THR A 267 3.70 -9.60 -18.20
C THR A 267 4.61 -8.51 -17.63
N SER A 268 4.97 -7.53 -18.45
CA SER A 268 5.84 -6.43 -18.04
C SER A 268 5.19 -5.57 -16.96
N VAL A 269 6.01 -4.94 -16.11
CA VAL A 269 5.53 -4.04 -15.05
C VAL A 269 4.66 -2.92 -15.61
N ASP A 270 5.05 -2.32 -16.74
CA ASP A 270 4.28 -1.24 -17.37
C ASP A 270 2.90 -1.71 -17.84
N LEU A 271 2.81 -2.94 -18.36
CA LEU A 271 1.52 -3.51 -18.75
C LEU A 271 0.68 -3.85 -17.51
N ARG A 272 1.29 -4.35 -16.42
CA ARG A 272 0.58 -4.54 -15.14
C ARG A 272 0.02 -3.22 -14.62
N ARG A 273 0.81 -2.14 -14.61
CA ARG A 273 0.38 -0.77 -14.24
C ARG A 273 -0.75 -0.25 -15.11
N MET A 274 -0.71 -0.55 -16.41
CA MET A 274 -1.75 -0.14 -17.34
C MET A 274 -3.08 -0.85 -17.05
N LEU A 275 -3.03 -2.14 -16.71
CA LEU A 275 -4.18 -3.02 -16.56
C LEU A 275 -4.73 -3.08 -15.12
N CYS A 276 -3.90 -2.84 -14.12
CA CYS A 276 -4.30 -2.77 -12.72
C CYS A 276 -5.19 -1.53 -12.53
N ARG A 277 -6.49 -1.78 -12.39
CA ARG A 277 -7.56 -0.79 -12.26
C ARG A 277 -8.48 -1.24 -11.13
N PRO A 278 -8.04 -1.08 -9.87
CA PRO A 278 -8.83 -1.53 -8.73
C PRO A 278 -10.09 -0.66 -8.59
N ASP A 279 -11.20 -1.28 -8.20
CA ASP A 279 -12.45 -0.57 -7.88
C ASP A 279 -12.52 -0.30 -6.37
N VAL A 280 -12.98 0.89 -5.99
CA VAL A 280 -13.10 1.30 -4.59
C VAL A 280 -14.57 1.56 -4.26
N TYR A 281 -15.09 0.85 -3.25
CA TYR A 281 -16.46 0.94 -2.76
C TYR A 281 -16.47 1.47 -1.34
N ARG A 282 -17.20 2.56 -1.11
CA ARG A 282 -17.24 3.23 0.20
C ARG A 282 -18.49 2.85 0.99
N TYR A 283 -18.29 2.47 2.24
CA TYR A 283 -19.35 2.17 3.20
C TYR A 283 -19.24 3.12 4.37
N ARG A 284 -20.37 3.73 4.76
CA ARG A 284 -20.44 4.67 5.88
C ARG A 284 -21.25 4.06 7.01
N PHE A 285 -20.85 4.34 8.25
CA PHE A 285 -21.66 4.03 9.42
C PHE A 285 -22.59 5.23 9.71
N PRO A 286 -23.93 5.01 9.77
CA PRO A 286 -24.88 6.06 10.11
C PRO A 286 -24.79 6.49 11.58
#